data_AF-A0A9D0IJV9-F1
#
_entry.id   AF-A0A9D0IJV9-F1
#
_cell.length_a   1.000
_cell.length_b   1.000
_cell.length_c   1.000
_cell.angle_alpha   90.00
_cell.angle_beta   90.00
_cell.angle_gamma   90.00
#
_symmetry.space_group_name_H-M   'P 1'
#
loop_
_entity.id
_entity.type
_entity.pdbx_description
1 polymer ?
#
loop_
_entity_poly.entity_id
_entity_poly.type
_entity_poly.pdbx_seq_one_letter_code
_entity_poly.pdbx_strand_id
1 'polypeptide(L)'
;MNLLDKEHRKTGRLIHQPIPGYWYTSVVGQLQQVRVVLHEGRQPRRIVLENINGRRTSVSLDGWYRLDLTLHSPGNDRRRRRGSRDPGGDTPEPGAR
;
A
#
# COMPACT_ATOMS: atom_id res chain seq x y z
N MET A 1 -3.89 18.28 5.53
CA MET A 1 -2.54 17.83 5.95
C MET A 1 -2.69 16.46 6.60
N ASN A 2 -2.20 15.39 5.96
CA ASN A 2 -2.33 14.02 6.48
C ASN A 2 -1.31 13.78 7.59
N LEU A 3 -1.78 13.32 8.74
CA LEU A 3 -0.98 13.01 9.92
C LEU A 3 0.02 11.86 9.70
N LEU A 4 -0.14 11.13 8.59
CA LEU A 4 0.74 10.02 8.18
C LEU A 4 2.01 10.49 7.46
N ASP A 5 2.06 11.74 6.97
CA ASP A 5 3.21 12.25 6.21
C ASP A 5 4.39 12.70 7.09
N LYS A 6 4.14 13.02 8.36
CA LYS A 6 5.17 13.60 9.25
C LYS A 6 6.15 12.57 9.81
N GLU A 7 5.80 11.28 9.81
CA GLU A 7 6.69 10.21 10.29
C GLU A 7 7.56 9.60 9.17
N HIS A 8 7.55 10.18 7.96
CA HIS A 8 8.32 9.67 6.81
C HIS A 8 9.80 10.11 6.80
N ARG A 9 10.25 10.85 7.83
CA ARG A 9 11.61 11.43 7.90
C ARG A 9 12.61 10.63 8.76
N LYS A 10 12.42 9.30 8.87
CA LYS A 10 13.44 8.36 9.38
C LYS A 10 13.69 7.27 8.33
N THR A 11 14.43 7.66 7.30
CA THR A 11 14.78 6.93 6.07
C THR A 11 15.53 5.59 6.28
N GLY A 12 15.74 5.13 7.52
CA GLY A 12 16.39 3.87 7.83
C GLY A 12 15.49 2.74 8.40
N ARG A 13 14.21 3.00 8.72
CA ARG A 13 13.36 2.03 9.46
C ARG A 13 12.11 1.52 8.76
N LEU A 14 11.73 2.08 7.60
CA LEU A 14 10.50 1.67 6.89
C LEU A 14 10.67 0.36 6.12
N ILE A 15 11.88 0.06 5.67
CA ILE A 15 12.17 -1.16 4.88
C ILE A 15 11.83 -2.42 5.68
N HIS A 16 12.00 -2.37 7.00
CA HIS A 16 11.74 -3.50 7.90
C HIS A 16 10.31 -3.55 8.46
N GLN A 17 9.46 -2.57 8.18
CA GLN A 17 8.08 -2.61 8.67
C GLN A 17 7.18 -3.31 7.64
N PRO A 18 6.36 -4.30 8.04
CA PRO A 18 5.36 -4.88 7.15
C PRO A 18 4.17 -3.93 7.05
N ILE A 19 4.11 -3.11 6.00
CA ILE A 19 3.06 -2.10 5.86
C ILE A 19 1.97 -2.63 4.93
N PRO A 20 0.73 -2.88 5.41
CA PRO A 20 -0.37 -3.33 4.54
C PRO A 20 -0.57 -2.43 3.33
N GLY A 21 -0.74 -3.04 2.16
CA GLY A 21 -0.90 -2.37 0.87
C GLY A 21 0.41 -2.03 0.16
N TYR A 22 1.55 -2.08 0.84
CA TYR A 22 2.85 -1.79 0.23
C TYR A 22 3.42 -3.00 -0.49
N TRP A 23 4.17 -2.70 -1.56
CA TRP A 23 4.88 -3.67 -2.37
C TRP A 23 6.36 -3.70 -1.98
N TYR A 24 6.88 -4.92 -1.93
CA TYR A 24 8.26 -5.23 -1.60
C TYR A 24 8.81 -6.15 -2.70
N THR A 25 10.07 -5.97 -3.03
CA THR A 25 10.79 -6.83 -3.98
C THR A 25 11.74 -7.72 -3.19
N SER A 26 11.68 -9.03 -3.41
CA SER A 26 12.64 -9.98 -2.84
C SER A 26 13.98 -9.95 -3.57
N VAL A 27 15.02 -10.57 -3.00
CA VAL A 27 16.35 -10.70 -3.63
C VAL A 27 16.33 -11.33 -5.03
N VAL A 28 15.35 -12.18 -5.30
CA VAL A 28 15.16 -12.81 -6.63
C VAL A 28 14.34 -11.94 -7.60
N GLY A 29 14.03 -10.69 -7.22
CA GLY A 29 13.28 -9.75 -8.05
C GLY A 29 11.76 -9.97 -8.05
N GLN A 30 11.22 -10.81 -7.17
CA GLN A 30 9.77 -11.06 -7.12
C GLN A 30 9.04 -10.01 -6.30
N LEU A 31 7.95 -9.49 -6.86
CA LEU A 31 7.06 -8.54 -6.19
C LEU A 31 6.06 -9.22 -5.28
N GLN A 32 6.02 -8.77 -4.02
CA GLN A 32 5.14 -9.26 -2.98
C GLN A 32 4.46 -8.08 -2.28
N GLN A 33 3.15 -8.17 -2.10
CA GLN A 33 2.37 -7.19 -1.37
C GLN A 33 2.09 -7.68 0.06
N VAL A 34 2.25 -6.80 1.05
CA VAL A 34 1.72 -7.06 2.39
C VAL A 34 0.20 -6.90 2.33
N ARG A 35 -0.55 -7.98 2.51
CA ARG A 35 -2.02 -7.94 2.54
C ARG A 35 -2.55 -7.63 3.92
N VAL A 36 -1.94 -8.23 4.93
CA VAL A 36 -2.41 -8.15 6.32
C VAL A 36 -1.26 -8.34 7.29
N VAL A 37 -1.34 -7.65 8.42
CA VAL A 37 -0.51 -7.90 9.61
C VAL A 37 -1.44 -8.23 10.76
N LEU A 38 -1.38 -9.47 11.22
CA LEU A 38 -2.15 -9.96 12.36
C LEU A 38 -1.42 -9.63 13.65
N HIS A 39 -2.16 -9.03 14.58
CA HIS A 39 -1.67 -8.69 15.91
C HIS A 39 -2.28 -9.61 16.96
N GLU A 40 -1.47 -9.99 17.94
CA GLU A 40 -1.94 -10.53 19.21
C GLU A 40 -1.74 -9.44 20.27
N GLY A 41 -2.85 -8.84 20.72
CA GLY A 41 -2.81 -7.62 21.52
C GLY A 41 -2.11 -6.48 20.76
N ARG A 42 -1.00 -5.99 21.31
CA ARG A 42 -0.20 -4.91 20.71
C ARG A 42 0.98 -5.39 19.87
N GLN A 43 1.20 -6.71 19.76
CA GLN A 43 2.39 -7.25 19.09
C GLN A 43 2.04 -7.89 17.74
N PRO A 44 2.71 -7.53 16.64
CA PRO A 44 2.52 -8.21 15.36
C PRO A 44 3.05 -9.64 15.45
N ARG A 45 2.20 -10.62 15.11
CA ARG A 45 2.56 -12.05 15.17
C ARG A 45 2.76 -12.65 13.80
N ARG A 46 1.95 -12.24 12.83
CA ARG A 46 1.93 -12.89 11.51
C ARG A 46 1.67 -11.88 10.41
N ILE A 47 2.37 -12.06 9.30
CA ILE A 47 2.29 -11.19 8.13
C ILE A 47 1.86 -12.05 6.96
N VAL A 48 0.84 -11.61 6.23
CA VAL A 48 0.36 -12.28 5.03
C VAL A 48 0.87 -11.53 3.83
N LEU A 49 1.64 -12.23 3.01
CA LEU A 49 2.20 -11.76 1.75
C LEU A 49 1.44 -12.37 0.59
N GLU A 50 1.25 -11.58 -0.47
CA GLU A 50 0.67 -12.02 -1.73
C GLU A 50 1.64 -11.66 -2.86
N ASN A 51 2.10 -12.66 -3.59
CA ASN A 51 2.90 -12.46 -4.79
C ASN A 51 2.05 -11.84 -5.90
N ILE A 52 2.70 -11.23 -6.90
CA ILE A 52 2.01 -10.71 -8.10
C ILE A 52 1.18 -11.78 -8.86
N ASN A 53 1.53 -13.06 -8.71
CA ASN A 53 0.76 -14.18 -9.27
C ASN A 53 -0.43 -14.62 -8.41
N GLY A 54 -0.74 -13.90 -7.33
CA GLY A 54 -1.84 -14.20 -6.42
C GLY A 54 -1.53 -15.27 -5.36
N ARG A 55 -0.34 -15.89 -5.38
CA ARG A 55 0.05 -16.87 -4.35
C ARG A 55 0.23 -16.18 -3.01
N ARG A 56 -0.48 -16.67 -1.99
CA ARG A 56 -0.39 -16.17 -0.62
C ARG A 56 0.57 -16.99 0.21
N THR A 57 1.29 -16.34 1.10
CA THR A 57 2.15 -16.99 2.09
C THR A 57 2.04 -16.23 3.41
N SER A 58 2.14 -16.95 4.51
CA SER A 58 2.14 -16.34 5.84
C SER A 58 3.50 -16.55 6.49
N VAL A 59 4.06 -15.48 7.04
CA VAL A 59 5.36 -15.51 7.72
C VAL A 59 5.20 -14.97 9.14
N SER A 60 6.02 -15.47 10.07
CA SER A 60 6.17 -14.86 11.39
C SER A 60 6.88 -13.51 11.27
N LEU A 61 6.86 -12.74 12.35
CA LEU A 61 7.64 -11.50 12.43
C LEU A 61 9.15 -11.76 12.25
N ASP A 62 9.69 -12.82 12.87
CA ASP A 62 11.08 -13.23 12.66
C ASP A 62 11.35 -13.62 11.21
N GLY A 63 10.41 -14.34 10.59
CA GLY A 63 10.49 -14.71 9.19
C GLY A 63 10.56 -13.48 8.28
N TRP A 64 9.75 -12.47 8.56
CA TRP A 64 9.76 -11.20 7.84
C TRP A 64 11.10 -10.48 7.92
N TYR A 65 11.73 -10.40 9.10
CA TYR A 65 13.04 -9.76 9.23
C TYR A 65 14.18 -10.49 8.52
N ARG A 66 13.99 -11.78 8.19
CA ARG A 66 14.92 -12.57 7.38
C ARG A 66 14.64 -12.50 5.89
N LEU A 67 13.51 -11.92 5.49
CA LEU A 67 13.26 -11.66 4.08
C LEU A 67 14.07 -10.42 3.70
N ASP A 68 15.06 -10.61 2.85
CA ASP A 68 15.81 -9.51 2.23
C ASP A 68 14.89 -8.81 1.22
N LEU A 69 14.07 -7.90 1.74
CA LEU A 69 13.06 -7.17 0.99
C LEU A 69 13.48 -5.72 0.78
N THR A 70 13.30 -5.26 -0.45
CA THR A 70 13.45 -3.84 -0.80
C THR A 70 12.07 -3.19 -0.94
N LEU A 71 11.85 -2.08 -0.23
CA LEU A 71 10.59 -1.34 -0.25
C LEU A 71 10.38 -0.64 -1.60
N HIS A 72 9.23 -0.85 -2.24
CA HIS A 72 8.89 -0.32 -3.57
C HIS A 72 7.61 0.55 -3.58
N SER A 73 7.39 1.40 -2.56
CA SER A 73 6.19 2.28 -2.48
C SER A 73 5.96 3.15 -3.74
N PRO A 74 4.71 3.52 -4.16
CA PRO A 74 3.39 3.26 -3.56
C PRO A 74 2.28 2.80 -4.56
N GLY A 75 1.39 1.89 -4.13
CA GLY A 75 0.20 1.48 -4.90
C GLY A 75 -1.10 2.17 -4.50
N ASN A 76 -1.13 3.50 -4.35
CA ASN A 76 -2.37 4.26 -4.13
C ASN A 76 -2.78 5.16 -5.33
N ASP A 77 -2.11 5.03 -6.48
CA ASP A 77 -2.31 5.91 -7.63
C ASP A 77 -3.67 5.74 -8.36
N ARG A 78 -4.52 4.78 -7.95
CA ARG A 78 -5.82 4.52 -8.59
C ARG A 78 -7.03 5.11 -7.89
N ARG A 79 -6.93 5.64 -6.66
CA ARG A 79 -8.12 6.25 -6.00
C ARG A 79 -8.42 7.68 -6.42
N ARG A 80 -7.57 8.34 -7.22
CA ARG A 80 -7.84 9.69 -7.77
C ARG A 80 -8.39 9.72 -9.22
N ARG A 81 -8.54 8.58 -9.91
CA ARG A 81 -9.20 8.54 -11.24
C ARG A 81 -10.65 8.07 -11.20
N ARG A 82 -11.30 8.11 -10.03
CA ARG A 82 -12.74 7.86 -9.89
C ARG A 82 -13.47 9.02 -9.22
N GLY A 83 -12.95 10.24 -9.43
CA GLY A 83 -13.56 11.51 -9.03
C GLY A 83 -13.92 12.43 -10.20
N SER A 84 -13.63 12.05 -11.45
CA SER A 84 -14.18 12.70 -12.64
C SER A 84 -15.23 11.79 -13.23
N ARG A 85 -16.37 11.69 -12.56
CA ARG A 85 -17.63 11.43 -13.26
C ARG A 85 -18.24 12.81 -13.42
N ASP A 86 -18.18 13.32 -14.65
CA ASP A 86 -18.92 14.50 -15.09
C ASP A 86 -20.30 14.54 -14.43
N PRO A 87 -20.67 15.61 -13.72
CA PRO A 87 -22.04 16.06 -13.79
C PRO A 87 -22.17 16.74 -15.15
N GLY A 88 -22.44 15.94 -16.18
CA GLY A 88 -23.15 16.42 -17.36
C GLY A 88 -24.54 16.84 -16.88
N GLY A 89 -24.60 18.04 -16.30
CA GLY A 89 -25.81 18.71 -15.88
C GLY A 89 -26.16 19.72 -16.95
N ASP A 90 -27.24 19.42 -17.67
CA ASP A 90 -27.95 20.34 -18.54
C ASP A 90 -27.99 21.76 -17.98
N THR A 91 -27.60 22.73 -18.81
CA THR A 91 -28.10 24.10 -18.70
C THR A 91 -28.32 24.59 -20.12
N PRO A 92 -29.58 24.75 -20.57
CA PRO A 92 -29.84 25.43 -21.84
C PRO A 92 -29.51 26.92 -21.68
N GLU A 93 -28.87 27.48 -22.70
CA GLU A 93 -28.54 28.90 -22.83
C GLU A 93 -29.77 29.80 -22.65
N PRO A 94 -29.70 30.86 -21.83
CA PRO A 94 -30.58 32.01 -22.00
C PRO A 94 -29.94 32.93 -23.04
N GLY A 95 -30.49 32.90 -24.27
CA GLY A 95 -30.20 33.89 -25.30
C GLY A 95 -30.59 35.28 -24.81
N ALA A 96 -29.58 36.11 -24.57
CA ALA A 96 -29.73 37.54 -24.38
C ALA A 96 -29.89 38.21 -25.76
N ARG A 97 -31.12 38.64 -26.07
CA ARG A 97 -31.42 39.81 -26.90
C ARG A 97 -32.65 40.49 -26.36
#